data_AF-A0A9N9ZMZ1-F1
#
_entry.id   AF-A0A9N9ZMZ1-F1
#
_cell.length_a   1.000
_cell.length_b   1.000
_cell.length_c   1.000
_cell.angle_alpha   90.00
_cell.angle_beta   90.00
_cell.angle_gamma   90.00
#
_symmetry.space_group_name_H-M   'P 1'
#
loop_
_entity.id
_entity.type
_entity.pdbx_description
1 polymer ?
#
loop_
_entity_poly.entity_id
_entity_poly.type
_entity_poly.pdbx_seq_one_letter_code
_entity_poly.pdbx_strand_id
1 'polypeptide(L)'
;MSEPDKKSRDCSPEPNEASKYIADGVSNTGLEKDAVAIREMFSLDCQSDNKSNDGSMDDSEESSEEEESSGEEESHDEEGSSEEEESSEEEESYPDSLSDPDASRPKVLGSPEGQCERCKKREASMLCYFCGTGGFCSSWCCEMSMEKGKHKCVPTEDTTAKNIIKAVARDMFPEDRQTMEDYYFTPTASSRLGDPHILLGIYGNLVVAFSISSPQLHQWKEAKQIFNNIVRLYNRYPARVPVRYFYWLSRHRHVFLEEDKSEVLDFDAYLRANDLTPGQFGATLMCSM
;
A
#
# COMPACT_ATOMS: atom_id res chain seq x y z
N MET A 1 43.55 32.20 -22.11
CA MET A 1 42.09 32.22 -21.86
C MET A 1 41.90 31.39 -20.60
N SER A 2 41.36 31.97 -19.54
CA SER A 2 41.33 31.33 -18.21
C SER A 2 40.11 30.40 -18.08
N GLU A 3 40.31 29.21 -17.52
CA GLU A 3 39.21 28.29 -17.21
C GLU A 3 38.35 28.83 -16.06
N PRO A 4 37.02 28.68 -16.09
CA PRO A 4 36.15 29.07 -14.98
C PRO A 4 36.07 27.95 -13.92
N ASP A 5 36.21 28.35 -12.65
CA ASP A 5 36.13 27.45 -11.50
C ASP A 5 34.80 26.68 -11.40
N LYS A 6 34.91 25.35 -11.31
CA LYS A 6 33.78 24.45 -11.07
C LYS A 6 33.37 24.48 -9.60
N LYS A 7 32.61 25.49 -9.21
CA LYS A 7 32.04 25.58 -7.86
C LYS A 7 30.97 24.50 -7.66
N SER A 8 31.28 23.48 -6.86
CA SER A 8 30.34 22.44 -6.47
C SER A 8 29.16 23.06 -5.74
N ARG A 9 27.94 22.81 -6.23
CA ARG A 9 26.71 23.10 -5.48
C ARG A 9 26.35 21.85 -4.71
N ASP A 10 26.45 21.92 -3.39
CA ASP A 10 25.81 20.94 -2.51
C ASP A 10 24.30 21.05 -2.70
N CYS A 11 23.69 19.94 -3.14
CA CYS A 11 22.25 19.79 -3.28
C CYS A 11 21.71 18.94 -2.12
N SER A 12 21.98 19.34 -0.88
CA SER A 12 21.19 18.86 0.25
C SER A 12 19.84 19.59 0.24
N PRO A 13 18.70 18.89 0.13
CA PRO A 13 17.39 19.53 0.24
C PRO A 13 17.22 20.04 1.67
N GLU A 14 16.86 21.31 1.83
CA GLU A 14 16.49 21.86 3.14
C GLU A 14 15.24 21.13 3.66
N PRO A 15 15.19 20.76 4.96
CA PRO A 15 14.01 20.13 5.54
C PRO A 15 12.84 21.12 5.50
N ASN A 16 11.67 20.63 5.07
CA ASN A 16 10.48 21.47 4.95
C ASN A 16 10.00 21.98 6.32
N GLU A 17 9.69 23.27 6.43
CA GLU A 17 9.23 23.88 7.70
C GLU A 17 7.92 23.27 8.24
N ALA A 18 7.17 22.54 7.41
CA ALA A 18 6.01 21.76 7.82
C ALA A 18 6.30 20.75 8.95
N SER A 19 7.55 20.30 9.11
CA SER A 19 7.91 19.32 10.14
C SER A 19 8.12 19.91 11.55
N LYS A 20 8.01 21.23 11.73
CA LYS A 20 8.40 21.94 12.97
C LYS A 20 7.31 22.06 14.04
N TYR A 21 6.08 21.59 13.76
CA TYR A 21 4.89 21.82 14.60
C TYR A 21 4.34 20.57 15.33
N ILE A 22 5.09 19.46 15.38
CA ILE A 22 4.67 18.21 16.08
C ILE A 22 5.75 17.75 17.08
N ALA A 23 6.34 18.70 17.82
CA ALA A 23 7.44 18.43 18.77
C ALA A 23 7.06 18.56 20.25
N ASP A 24 5.96 19.23 20.57
CA ASP A 24 5.58 19.52 21.96
C ASP A 24 4.35 18.71 22.41
N GLY A 25 4.56 17.77 23.35
CA GLY A 25 3.56 17.57 24.40
C GLY A 25 2.84 16.23 24.60
N VAL A 26 3.36 15.06 24.17
CA VAL A 26 2.89 13.77 24.75
C VAL A 26 4.04 12.78 24.98
N SER A 27 4.57 12.73 26.21
CA SER A 27 5.54 11.71 26.64
C SER A 27 4.84 10.36 26.90
N ASN A 28 4.63 9.57 25.85
CA ASN A 28 3.88 8.32 25.92
C ASN A 28 4.80 7.09 26.09
N THR A 29 5.52 7.02 27.21
CA THR A 29 6.57 6.01 27.51
C THR A 29 6.06 4.58 27.70
N GLY A 30 4.74 4.33 27.51
CA GLY A 30 4.16 2.99 27.54
C GLY A 30 4.15 2.27 26.18
N LEU A 31 4.12 3.01 25.06
CA LEU A 31 3.84 2.44 23.72
C LEU A 31 5.06 1.89 22.97
N GLU A 32 6.29 2.17 23.42
CA GLU A 32 7.50 1.75 22.70
C GLU A 32 7.73 0.23 22.74
N LYS A 33 7.30 -0.46 23.81
CA LYS A 33 7.42 -1.92 23.92
C LYS A 33 6.48 -2.64 22.94
N ASP A 34 5.25 -2.15 22.81
CA ASP A 34 4.26 -2.71 21.88
C ASP A 34 4.69 -2.49 20.42
N ALA A 35 5.31 -1.34 20.11
CA ALA A 35 5.80 -1.05 18.76
C ALA A 35 6.87 -2.05 18.27
N VAL A 36 7.68 -2.62 19.16
CA VAL A 36 8.65 -3.67 18.82
C VAL A 36 7.92 -4.99 18.54
N ALA A 37 7.01 -5.42 19.41
CA ALA A 37 6.28 -6.69 19.25
C ALA A 37 5.43 -6.73 17.96
N ILE A 38 4.75 -5.62 17.61
CA ILE A 38 3.96 -5.57 16.37
C ILE A 38 4.90 -5.55 15.14
N ARG A 39 6.13 -5.04 15.25
CA ARG A 39 7.10 -5.06 14.12
C ARG A 39 7.54 -6.48 13.77
N GLU A 40 7.69 -7.37 14.76
CA GLU A 40 8.04 -8.77 14.53
C GLU A 40 6.89 -9.54 13.86
N MET A 41 5.63 -9.31 14.26
CA MET A 41 4.43 -9.96 13.67
C MET A 41 4.24 -9.70 12.17
N PHE A 42 4.91 -8.71 11.58
CA PHE A 42 4.84 -8.40 10.13
C PHE A 42 6.14 -8.70 9.37
N SER A 43 7.19 -9.15 10.05
CA SER A 43 8.48 -9.43 9.41
C SER A 43 8.60 -10.87 8.89
N LEU A 44 7.63 -11.74 9.20
CA LEU A 44 7.68 -13.18 8.90
C LEU A 44 7.15 -13.53 7.49
N ASP A 45 6.17 -12.79 6.96
CA ASP A 45 5.47 -13.15 5.71
C ASP A 45 6.05 -12.51 4.42
N CYS A 46 7.21 -11.84 4.50
CA CYS A 46 7.83 -11.14 3.36
C CYS A 46 9.07 -11.85 2.76
N GLN A 47 9.30 -13.12 3.09
CA GLN A 47 10.38 -13.93 2.52
C GLN A 47 9.89 -14.79 1.35
N SER A 48 9.56 -14.15 0.22
CA SER A 48 9.42 -14.85 -1.06
C SER A 48 10.77 -14.84 -1.80
N ASP A 49 11.36 -16.03 -1.88
CA ASP A 49 12.30 -16.48 -2.92
C ASP A 49 13.34 -15.48 -3.43
N ASN A 50 14.43 -15.36 -2.69
CA ASN A 50 15.72 -15.02 -3.31
C ASN A 50 16.85 -15.85 -2.68
N LYS A 51 16.74 -17.17 -2.86
CA LYS A 51 17.64 -18.19 -2.31
C LYS A 51 18.99 -18.15 -3.04
N SER A 52 19.80 -17.16 -2.69
CA SER A 52 21.20 -17.07 -3.10
C SER A 52 21.96 -18.22 -2.45
N ASN A 53 22.43 -19.16 -3.27
CA ASN A 53 23.18 -20.32 -2.79
C ASN A 53 24.61 -19.90 -2.41
N ASP A 54 24.80 -19.57 -1.13
CA ASP A 54 26.07 -19.33 -0.47
C ASP A 54 26.27 -20.46 0.55
N GLY A 55 27.32 -21.25 0.36
CA GLY A 55 27.66 -22.36 1.25
C GLY A 55 28.89 -22.03 2.06
N SER A 56 28.72 -21.90 3.37
CA SER A 56 29.80 -22.01 4.34
C SER A 56 29.38 -22.90 5.50
N MET A 57 30.07 -24.02 5.65
CA MET A 57 30.16 -24.73 6.92
C MET A 57 30.96 -23.86 7.89
N ASP A 58 30.63 -23.92 9.18
CA ASP A 58 31.57 -24.33 10.23
C ASP A 58 30.82 -24.52 11.56
N ASP A 59 31.26 -25.52 12.32
CA ASP A 59 30.63 -26.00 13.56
C ASP A 59 30.86 -25.08 14.77
N SER A 60 29.93 -25.12 15.73
CA SER A 60 30.23 -25.02 17.16
C SER A 60 29.08 -25.57 18.01
N GLU A 61 29.43 -26.45 18.94
CA GLU A 61 28.52 -27.19 19.82
C GLU A 61 28.17 -26.43 21.12
N GLU A 62 27.22 -27.01 21.87
CA GLU A 62 27.25 -27.20 23.35
C GLU A 62 26.14 -26.54 24.20
N SER A 63 25.12 -27.35 24.57
CA SER A 63 24.30 -27.32 25.82
C SER A 63 23.55 -26.01 26.18
N SER A 64 22.55 -25.90 27.06
CA SER A 64 21.57 -26.80 27.70
C SER A 64 20.28 -25.94 27.90
N GLU A 65 19.16 -26.35 28.53
CA GLU A 65 18.83 -27.53 29.34
C GLU A 65 17.32 -27.88 29.17
N GLU A 66 16.81 -28.78 30.01
CA GLU A 66 15.43 -29.28 30.09
C GLU A 66 14.47 -28.28 30.77
N GLU A 67 13.16 -28.32 30.42
CA GLU A 67 12.07 -28.52 31.41
C GLU A 67 10.81 -29.07 30.71
N GLU A 68 10.12 -29.98 31.40
CA GLU A 68 8.95 -30.72 30.93
C GLU A 68 7.64 -29.99 31.27
N SER A 69 6.61 -30.09 30.42
CA SER A 69 5.23 -29.95 30.90
C SER A 69 4.25 -30.76 30.05
N SER A 70 3.62 -31.74 30.69
CA SER A 70 2.55 -32.58 30.13
C SER A 70 1.25 -31.80 29.96
N GLY A 71 0.41 -32.19 28.98
CA GLY A 71 -0.77 -31.41 28.60
C GLY A 71 -1.82 -32.11 27.73
N GLU A 72 -2.03 -33.42 27.95
CA GLU A 72 -3.23 -34.21 27.64
C GLU A 72 -3.69 -34.37 26.16
N GLU A 73 -4.32 -35.52 25.93
CA GLU A 73 -4.72 -36.07 24.63
C GLU A 73 -6.21 -35.84 24.41
N GLU A 74 -6.64 -35.47 23.19
CA GLU A 74 -8.02 -35.79 22.76
C GLU A 74 -8.03 -36.20 21.28
N SER A 75 -8.27 -37.50 21.06
CA SER A 75 -8.36 -38.14 19.76
C SER A 75 -9.75 -37.95 19.16
N HIS A 76 -9.83 -37.43 17.94
CA HIS A 76 -10.97 -37.67 17.06
C HIS A 76 -10.51 -38.29 15.75
N ASP A 77 -10.77 -39.59 15.62
CA ASP A 77 -10.85 -40.26 14.34
C ASP A 77 -12.09 -39.74 13.59
N GLU A 78 -11.96 -39.40 12.30
CA GLU A 78 -12.97 -39.79 11.32
C GLU A 78 -12.28 -40.19 10.00
N GLU A 79 -12.72 -41.34 9.48
CA GLU A 79 -12.28 -41.93 8.22
C GLU A 79 -12.97 -41.21 7.04
N GLY A 80 -12.35 -41.16 5.85
CA GLY A 80 -13.05 -40.52 4.72
C GLY A 80 -12.37 -40.52 3.35
N SER A 81 -12.54 -41.64 2.63
CA SER A 81 -12.58 -41.71 1.16
C SER A 81 -11.35 -41.29 0.34
N SER A 82 -10.62 -42.32 -0.10
CA SER A 82 -9.88 -42.33 -1.35
C SER A 82 -10.79 -42.09 -2.57
N GLU A 83 -10.35 -41.27 -3.53
CA GLU A 83 -10.59 -41.54 -4.96
C GLU A 83 -9.28 -41.27 -5.71
N GLU A 84 -8.85 -42.26 -6.49
CA GLU A 84 -7.66 -42.22 -7.35
C GLU A 84 -8.10 -41.72 -8.73
N GLU A 85 -7.48 -40.67 -9.27
CA GLU A 85 -7.63 -40.32 -10.69
C GLU A 85 -6.29 -40.31 -11.41
N GLU A 86 -6.23 -41.10 -12.48
CA GLU A 86 -5.08 -41.27 -13.37
C GLU A 86 -4.87 -40.01 -14.22
N SER A 87 -3.75 -39.32 -14.04
CA SER A 87 -3.32 -38.26 -14.98
C SER A 87 -2.37 -38.85 -16.02
N SER A 88 -2.88 -39.07 -17.23
CA SER A 88 -2.13 -39.59 -18.37
C SER A 88 -0.94 -38.72 -18.78
N GLU A 89 0.22 -39.35 -18.98
CA GLU A 89 1.44 -38.73 -19.50
C GLU A 89 1.33 -38.49 -21.02
N GLU A 90 0.95 -37.28 -21.45
CA GLU A 90 1.04 -36.88 -22.86
C GLU A 90 2.36 -36.13 -23.14
N GLU A 91 3.31 -36.80 -23.80
CA GLU A 91 4.55 -36.18 -24.31
C GLU A 91 4.25 -35.21 -25.48
N GLU A 92 3.85 -33.98 -25.15
CA GLU A 92 3.80 -32.87 -26.11
C GLU A 92 5.23 -32.51 -26.57
N SER A 93 5.56 -32.84 -27.83
CA SER A 93 6.88 -32.57 -28.39
C SER A 93 7.07 -31.06 -28.64
N TYR A 94 7.83 -30.39 -27.78
CA TYR A 94 8.14 -28.97 -27.93
C TYR A 94 8.90 -28.70 -29.24
N PRO A 95 8.36 -27.86 -30.16
CA PRO A 95 9.10 -27.45 -31.34
C PRO A 95 10.24 -26.50 -30.93
N ASP A 96 11.46 -26.84 -31.36
CA ASP A 96 12.72 -26.09 -31.15
C ASP A 96 12.66 -24.70 -31.81
N SER A 97 11.92 -23.80 -31.16
CA SER A 97 11.70 -22.43 -31.58
C SER A 97 12.86 -21.59 -31.07
N LEU A 98 13.88 -21.47 -31.92
CA LEU A 98 15.04 -20.59 -31.76
C LEU A 98 14.62 -19.24 -31.19
N SER A 99 14.80 -19.10 -29.89
CA SER A 99 14.27 -17.99 -29.11
C SER A 99 15.16 -16.78 -29.34
N ASP A 100 14.63 -15.78 -30.05
CA ASP A 100 15.29 -14.49 -30.22
C ASP A 100 15.59 -13.90 -28.82
N PRO A 101 16.87 -13.81 -28.39
CA PRO A 101 17.19 -13.52 -26.98
C PRO A 101 16.83 -12.08 -26.55
N ASP A 102 16.37 -11.25 -27.48
CA ASP A 102 15.92 -9.87 -27.27
C ASP A 102 14.38 -9.77 -27.09
N ALA A 103 13.62 -10.85 -27.34
CA ALA A 103 12.16 -10.85 -27.26
C ALA A 103 11.61 -10.77 -25.81
N SER A 104 12.43 -11.13 -24.82
CA SER A 104 12.02 -11.24 -23.41
C SER A 104 12.04 -9.93 -22.63
N ARG A 105 12.47 -8.81 -23.21
CA ARG A 105 12.46 -7.50 -22.53
C ARG A 105 11.01 -6.99 -22.49
N PRO A 106 10.35 -6.86 -21.32
CA PRO A 106 8.95 -6.46 -21.26
C PRO A 106 8.76 -5.11 -21.93
N LYS A 107 7.84 -5.02 -22.91
CA LYS A 107 7.55 -3.77 -23.62
C LYS A 107 7.10 -2.72 -22.61
N VAL A 108 7.97 -1.74 -22.37
CA VAL A 108 7.78 -0.74 -21.32
C VAL A 108 6.52 0.06 -21.58
N LEU A 109 5.54 -0.10 -20.69
CA LEU A 109 4.29 0.66 -20.66
C LEU A 109 4.62 2.16 -20.65
N GLY A 110 4.13 2.92 -21.64
CA GLY A 110 4.13 4.40 -21.55
C GLY A 110 4.26 5.23 -22.83
N SER A 111 4.66 4.64 -23.97
CA SER A 111 4.74 5.37 -25.25
C SER A 111 4.78 4.39 -26.42
N PRO A 112 4.11 4.64 -27.56
CA PRO A 112 4.19 3.76 -28.74
C PRO A 112 5.60 3.63 -29.31
N GLU A 113 6.49 4.58 -28.98
CA GLU A 113 7.88 4.64 -29.43
C GLU A 113 8.88 4.14 -28.36
N GLY A 114 8.44 3.86 -27.14
CA GLY A 114 9.31 3.55 -25.99
C GLY A 114 10.27 4.67 -25.56
N GLN A 115 10.26 5.84 -26.22
CA GLN A 115 11.18 6.95 -25.95
C GLN A 115 10.62 7.97 -24.94
N CYS A 116 11.52 8.59 -24.17
CA CYS A 116 11.19 9.68 -23.25
C CYS A 116 10.59 10.90 -24.00
N GLU A 117 9.35 11.27 -23.65
CA GLU A 117 8.60 12.39 -24.25
C GLU A 117 9.38 13.71 -24.23
N ARG A 118 10.10 13.97 -23.13
CA ARG A 118 10.73 15.27 -22.89
C ARG A 118 12.04 15.49 -23.65
N CYS A 119 12.86 14.44 -23.77
CA CYS A 119 14.21 14.54 -24.32
C CYS A 119 14.39 13.85 -25.67
N LYS A 120 13.54 12.87 -26.02
CA LYS A 120 13.57 12.08 -27.28
C LYS A 120 14.97 11.52 -27.62
N LYS A 121 15.79 11.25 -26.59
CA LYS A 121 17.18 10.75 -26.70
C LYS A 121 17.47 9.47 -25.90
N ARG A 122 16.60 9.13 -24.94
CA ARG A 122 16.73 7.95 -24.08
C ARG A 122 15.40 7.22 -24.07
N GLU A 123 15.45 5.90 -23.94
CA GLU A 123 14.28 5.07 -23.63
C GLU A 123 13.59 5.60 -22.37
N ALA A 124 12.26 5.47 -22.32
CA ALA A 124 11.49 5.70 -21.11
C ALA A 124 11.79 4.57 -20.12
N SER A 125 12.16 4.94 -18.90
CA SER A 125 12.40 4.03 -17.78
C SER A 125 11.34 4.14 -16.68
N MET A 126 10.46 5.14 -16.78
CA MET A 126 9.38 5.41 -15.83
C MET A 126 8.21 6.13 -16.52
N LEU A 127 7.03 6.06 -15.90
CA LEU A 127 5.84 6.82 -16.28
C LEU A 127 5.78 8.18 -15.56
N CYS A 128 4.86 9.07 -15.93
CA CYS A 128 4.54 10.22 -15.09
C CYS A 128 4.03 9.75 -13.72
N TYR A 129 4.70 10.19 -12.64
CA TYR A 129 4.32 9.82 -11.27
C TYR A 129 3.01 10.49 -10.78
N PHE A 130 2.51 11.52 -11.49
CA PHE A 130 1.25 12.16 -11.15
C PHE A 130 0.02 11.50 -11.78
N CYS A 131 0.10 11.05 -13.03
CA CYS A 131 -1.07 10.54 -13.77
C CYS A 131 -0.87 9.15 -14.40
N GLY A 132 0.29 8.51 -14.20
CA GLY A 132 0.58 7.18 -14.74
C GLY A 132 0.74 7.12 -16.27
N THR A 133 0.64 8.24 -16.98
CA THR A 133 0.73 8.29 -18.45
C THR A 133 2.03 8.96 -18.91
N GLY A 134 2.45 8.67 -20.14
CA GLY A 134 3.63 9.26 -20.77
C GLY A 134 4.97 8.73 -20.26
N GLY A 135 5.88 8.41 -21.18
CA GLY A 135 7.17 7.83 -20.89
C GLY A 135 8.27 8.86 -20.59
N PHE A 136 9.02 8.67 -19.52
CA PHE A 136 10.15 9.51 -19.11
C PHE A 136 11.40 8.69 -18.74
N CYS A 137 12.58 9.26 -18.94
CA CYS A 137 13.86 8.62 -18.58
C CYS A 137 14.44 9.08 -17.22
N SER A 138 13.72 9.93 -16.48
CA SER A 138 14.06 10.46 -15.14
C SER A 138 12.93 11.38 -14.63
N SER A 139 12.78 11.57 -13.31
CA SER A 139 11.74 12.48 -12.76
C SER A 139 11.93 13.91 -13.27
N TRP A 140 13.18 14.40 -13.33
CA TRP A 140 13.51 15.70 -13.91
C TRP A 140 12.99 15.87 -15.36
N CYS A 141 13.00 14.81 -16.17
CA CYS A 141 12.39 14.86 -17.50
C CYS A 141 10.86 14.96 -17.44
N CYS A 142 10.21 14.32 -16.47
CA CYS A 142 8.78 14.45 -16.22
C CYS A 142 8.42 15.89 -15.79
N GLU A 143 9.07 16.39 -14.74
CA GLU A 143 8.91 17.73 -14.17
C GLU A 143 9.10 18.83 -15.23
N MET A 144 10.22 18.81 -15.96
CA MET A 144 10.51 19.76 -17.04
C MET A 144 9.60 19.60 -18.27
N SER A 145 8.77 18.55 -18.35
CA SER A 145 7.74 18.39 -19.38
C SER A 145 6.41 18.99 -18.97
N MET A 146 6.05 18.84 -17.69
CA MET A 146 4.87 19.45 -17.07
C MET A 146 4.99 20.97 -16.97
N GLU A 147 6.13 21.48 -16.48
CA GLU A 147 6.42 22.92 -16.40
C GLU A 147 6.28 23.61 -17.77
N LYS A 148 6.65 22.92 -18.85
CA LYS A 148 6.59 23.43 -20.22
C LYS A 148 5.26 23.14 -20.93
N GLY A 149 4.27 22.57 -20.23
CA GLY A 149 2.98 22.18 -20.77
C GLY A 149 3.05 21.15 -21.91
N LYS A 150 4.20 20.47 -22.09
CA LYS A 150 4.42 19.45 -23.13
C LYS A 150 3.77 18.13 -22.76
N HIS A 151 3.99 17.72 -21.52
CA HIS A 151 3.19 16.68 -20.90
C HIS A 151 2.08 17.37 -20.12
N LYS A 152 0.86 17.33 -20.65
CA LYS A 152 -0.32 17.60 -19.84
C LYS A 152 -0.67 16.31 -19.14
N CYS A 153 -0.51 16.30 -17.82
CA CYS A 153 -1.28 15.38 -17.00
C CYS A 153 -2.74 15.71 -17.28
N VAL A 154 -3.39 14.92 -18.14
CA VAL A 154 -4.84 14.83 -18.16
C VAL A 154 -5.18 14.45 -16.72
N PRO A 155 -5.94 15.27 -15.97
CA PRO A 155 -6.47 14.81 -14.70
C PRO A 155 -7.22 13.54 -15.07
N THR A 156 -6.78 12.39 -14.55
CA THR A 156 -7.58 11.18 -14.68
C THR A 156 -8.99 11.52 -14.22
N GLU A 157 -9.97 10.94 -14.92
CA GLU A 157 -11.41 11.21 -14.78
C GLU A 157 -11.81 11.27 -13.29
N ASP A 158 -12.93 11.89 -12.92
CA ASP A 158 -13.30 12.07 -11.50
C ASP A 158 -13.42 10.73 -10.73
N THR A 159 -12.27 10.24 -10.26
CA THR A 159 -12.10 8.94 -9.60
C THR A 159 -12.59 9.01 -8.18
N THR A 160 -13.05 7.88 -7.68
CA THR A 160 -13.34 7.67 -6.25
C THR A 160 -12.15 8.03 -5.35
N ALA A 161 -10.91 7.82 -5.79
CA ALA A 161 -9.70 8.28 -5.08
C ALA A 161 -9.68 9.81 -4.84
N LYS A 162 -10.14 10.59 -5.83
CA LYS A 162 -10.23 12.05 -5.75
C LYS A 162 -11.29 12.48 -4.73
N ASN A 163 -12.35 11.69 -4.58
CA ASN A 163 -13.37 11.91 -3.55
C ASN A 163 -12.84 11.59 -2.15
N ILE A 164 -12.05 10.52 -1.96
CA ILE A 164 -11.32 10.28 -0.69
C ILE A 164 -10.41 11.45 -0.33
N ILE A 165 -9.59 11.97 -1.27
CA ILE A 165 -8.71 13.11 -0.96
C ILE A 165 -9.52 14.37 -0.60
N LYS A 166 -10.66 14.63 -1.25
CA LYS A 166 -11.58 15.72 -0.86
C LYS A 166 -12.18 15.52 0.53
N ALA A 167 -12.55 14.27 0.87
CA ALA A 167 -13.15 13.89 2.14
C ALA A 167 -12.14 14.07 3.31
N VAL A 168 -10.94 13.50 3.15
CA VAL A 168 -9.77 13.70 4.01
C VAL A 168 -9.45 15.17 4.21
N ALA A 169 -9.39 15.97 3.15
CA ALA A 169 -9.06 17.39 3.22
C ALA A 169 -10.12 18.25 3.95
N ARG A 170 -11.31 17.69 4.22
CA ARG A 170 -12.40 18.33 4.96
C ARG A 170 -12.63 17.70 6.34
N ASP A 171 -11.89 16.65 6.69
CA ASP A 171 -12.14 15.76 7.84
C ASP A 171 -13.59 15.26 7.90
N MET A 172 -14.14 14.88 6.73
CA MET A 172 -15.49 14.32 6.59
C MET A 172 -15.44 12.96 5.89
N PHE A 173 -16.50 12.17 6.05
CA PHE A 173 -16.66 10.92 5.31
C PHE A 173 -16.97 11.16 3.83
N PRO A 174 -16.59 10.23 2.93
CA PRO A 174 -17.05 10.27 1.54
C PRO A 174 -18.57 10.04 1.48
N GLU A 175 -19.28 10.93 0.79
CA GLU A 175 -20.73 10.85 0.55
C GLU A 175 -21.11 9.92 -0.61
N ASP A 176 -20.18 9.72 -1.55
CA ASP A 176 -20.39 8.89 -2.73
C ASP A 176 -20.26 7.39 -2.40
N ARG A 177 -21.31 6.62 -2.70
CA ARG A 177 -21.39 5.20 -2.36
C ARG A 177 -20.30 4.37 -3.05
N GLN A 178 -19.98 4.62 -4.32
CA GLN A 178 -18.90 3.90 -5.00
C GLN A 178 -17.55 4.20 -4.33
N THR A 179 -17.33 5.45 -3.91
CA THR A 179 -16.15 5.83 -3.12
C THR A 179 -16.11 5.14 -1.75
N MET A 180 -17.25 4.93 -1.08
CA MET A 180 -17.28 4.17 0.18
C MET A 180 -16.90 2.70 -0.04
N GLU A 181 -17.45 2.07 -1.08
CA GLU A 181 -17.22 0.65 -1.41
C GLU A 181 -15.77 0.40 -1.88
N ASP A 182 -15.24 1.26 -2.76
CA ASP A 182 -13.88 1.21 -3.32
C ASP A 182 -12.77 1.36 -2.26
N TYR A 183 -13.05 2.08 -1.17
CA TYR A 183 -12.08 2.41 -0.10
C TYR A 183 -12.49 1.87 1.27
N TYR A 184 -13.35 0.85 1.29
CA TYR A 184 -13.67 0.06 2.49
C TYR A 184 -14.30 0.86 3.65
N PHE A 185 -14.99 1.96 3.35
CA PHE A 185 -15.81 2.70 4.33
C PHE A 185 -17.22 2.11 4.51
N THR A 186 -17.62 1.17 3.66
CA THR A 186 -18.86 0.40 3.81
C THR A 186 -18.81 -0.42 5.11
N PRO A 187 -19.74 -0.24 6.07
CA PRO A 187 -19.75 -1.02 7.31
C PRO A 187 -19.92 -2.51 7.02
N THR A 188 -19.00 -3.32 7.52
CA THR A 188 -19.16 -4.78 7.58
C THR A 188 -19.93 -5.16 8.85
N ALA A 189 -20.51 -6.36 8.89
CA ALA A 189 -21.22 -6.88 10.07
C ALA A 189 -20.38 -6.83 11.37
N SER A 190 -19.06 -6.97 11.23
CA SER A 190 -18.09 -6.95 12.33
C SER A 190 -17.55 -5.57 12.68
N SER A 191 -17.84 -4.53 11.88
CA SER A 191 -17.29 -3.19 12.10
C SER A 191 -17.93 -2.49 13.29
N ARG A 192 -17.09 -1.95 14.18
CA ARG A 192 -17.51 -1.22 15.38
C ARG A 192 -17.67 0.27 15.09
N LEU A 193 -18.55 0.93 15.85
CA LEU A 193 -18.62 2.40 15.87
C LEU A 193 -17.26 2.99 16.24
N GLY A 194 -16.52 3.47 15.24
CA GLY A 194 -15.17 4.03 15.38
C GLY A 194 -14.23 3.68 14.23
N ASP A 195 -14.40 2.51 13.59
CA ASP A 195 -13.53 2.06 12.50
C ASP A 195 -13.45 3.05 11.32
N PRO A 196 -14.57 3.65 10.85
CA PRO A 196 -14.50 4.60 9.74
C PRO A 196 -13.62 5.82 10.03
N HIS A 197 -13.61 6.34 11.27
CA HIS A 197 -12.76 7.47 11.65
C HIS A 197 -11.27 7.10 11.65
N ILE A 198 -10.94 5.88 12.09
CA ILE A 198 -9.55 5.39 12.06
C ILE A 198 -9.11 5.19 10.60
N LEU A 199 -9.98 4.66 9.75
CA LEU A 199 -9.73 4.49 8.32
C LEU A 199 -9.56 5.83 7.59
N LEU A 200 -10.39 6.84 7.90
CA LEU A 200 -10.21 8.21 7.41
C LEU A 200 -8.86 8.79 7.85
N GLY A 201 -8.47 8.55 9.10
CA GLY A 201 -7.15 8.92 9.64
C GLY A 201 -5.97 8.22 8.95
N ILE A 202 -6.14 6.97 8.52
CA ILE A 202 -5.15 6.23 7.72
C ILE A 202 -5.00 6.89 6.34
N TYR A 203 -6.09 7.12 5.60
CA TYR A 203 -6.03 7.82 4.32
C TYR A 203 -5.48 9.25 4.47
N GLY A 204 -5.80 9.94 5.57
CA GLY A 204 -5.20 11.23 5.94
C GLY A 204 -3.68 11.17 6.12
N ASN A 205 -3.16 10.14 6.78
CA ASN A 205 -1.72 9.94 6.94
C ASN A 205 -1.03 9.66 5.58
N LEU A 206 -1.66 8.89 4.68
CA LEU A 206 -1.15 8.68 3.31
C LEU A 206 -1.04 9.99 2.52
N VAL A 207 -2.07 10.83 2.55
CA VAL A 207 -2.07 12.10 1.83
C VAL A 207 -1.06 13.08 2.44
N VAL A 208 -1.02 13.22 3.76
CA VAL A 208 -0.22 14.26 4.43
C VAL A 208 1.24 13.85 4.68
N ALA A 209 1.49 12.65 5.22
CA ALA A 209 2.84 12.23 5.62
C ALA A 209 3.63 11.51 4.50
N PHE A 210 2.91 10.96 3.52
CA PHE A 210 3.48 10.24 2.37
C PHE A 210 3.23 10.92 1.01
N SER A 211 2.46 12.02 0.97
CA SER A 211 2.18 12.78 -0.27
C SER A 211 1.55 11.93 -1.38
N ILE A 212 0.77 10.90 -1.02
CA ILE A 212 0.12 10.00 -1.98
C ILE A 212 -0.93 10.77 -2.79
N SER A 213 -0.78 10.73 -4.11
CA SER A 213 -1.69 11.42 -5.04
C SER A 213 -2.96 10.59 -5.31
N SER A 214 -4.04 11.24 -5.74
CA SER A 214 -5.29 10.55 -6.09
C SER A 214 -5.09 9.50 -7.20
N PRO A 215 -4.31 9.75 -8.28
CA PRO A 215 -4.07 8.73 -9.29
C PRO A 215 -3.22 7.56 -8.80
N GLN A 216 -2.27 7.80 -7.89
CA GLN A 216 -1.49 6.73 -7.26
C GLN A 216 -2.38 5.86 -6.34
N LEU A 217 -3.25 6.50 -5.55
CA LEU A 217 -4.21 5.78 -4.70
C LEU A 217 -5.23 4.98 -5.53
N HIS A 218 -5.71 5.55 -6.64
CA HIS A 218 -6.56 4.85 -7.61
C HIS A 218 -5.83 3.65 -8.24
N GLN A 219 -4.55 3.80 -8.61
CA GLN A 219 -3.76 2.68 -9.13
C GLN A 219 -3.66 1.53 -8.11
N TRP A 220 -3.55 1.81 -6.81
CA TRP A 220 -3.57 0.77 -5.78
C TRP A 220 -4.94 0.11 -5.63
N LYS A 221 -6.03 0.86 -5.83
CA LYS A 221 -7.40 0.33 -5.88
C LYS A 221 -7.56 -0.64 -7.05
N GLU A 222 -7.24 -0.21 -8.26
CA GLU A 222 -7.38 -1.03 -9.48
C GLU A 222 -6.49 -2.30 -9.43
N ALA A 223 -5.31 -2.20 -8.82
CA ALA A 223 -4.43 -3.34 -8.59
C ALA A 223 -4.84 -4.24 -7.41
N LYS A 224 -5.91 -3.92 -6.67
CA LYS A 224 -6.32 -4.58 -5.40
C LYS A 224 -5.19 -4.66 -4.35
N GLN A 225 -4.34 -3.64 -4.29
CA GLN A 225 -3.12 -3.60 -3.48
C GLN A 225 -3.11 -2.48 -2.43
N ILE A 226 -4.25 -1.86 -2.12
CA ILE A 226 -4.35 -0.78 -1.11
C ILE A 226 -3.70 -1.21 0.21
N PHE A 227 -4.15 -2.31 0.82
CA PHE A 227 -3.64 -2.78 2.11
C PHE A 227 -2.13 -3.03 2.10
N ASN A 228 -1.65 -3.82 1.13
CA ASN A 228 -0.24 -4.18 1.00
C ASN A 228 0.66 -2.93 0.84
N ASN A 229 0.22 -1.94 0.06
CA ASN A 229 0.98 -0.70 -0.12
C ASN A 229 0.99 0.18 1.14
N ILE A 230 -0.12 0.24 1.89
CA ILE A 230 -0.17 0.95 3.18
C ILE A 230 0.78 0.30 4.20
N VAL A 231 0.67 -1.02 4.40
CA VAL A 231 1.53 -1.76 5.34
C VAL A 231 3.01 -1.62 4.96
N ARG A 232 3.34 -1.70 3.66
CA ARG A 232 4.70 -1.52 3.15
C ARG A 232 5.25 -0.12 3.42
N LEU A 233 4.45 0.93 3.26
CA LEU A 233 4.85 2.30 3.60
C LEU A 233 5.05 2.48 5.10
N TYR A 234 4.13 1.93 5.91
CA TYR A 234 4.18 2.07 7.36
C TYR A 234 5.40 1.34 7.96
N ASN A 235 5.68 0.10 7.50
CA ASN A 235 6.88 -0.65 7.88
C ASN A 235 8.18 0.03 7.43
N ARG A 236 8.18 0.70 6.28
CA ARG A 236 9.36 1.41 5.75
C ARG A 236 9.65 2.73 6.48
N TYR A 237 8.63 3.38 7.04
CA TYR A 237 8.73 4.71 7.65
C TYR A 237 7.94 4.82 8.96
N PRO A 238 8.20 3.96 9.97
CA PRO A 238 7.35 3.86 11.18
C PRO A 238 7.25 5.17 11.97
N ALA A 239 8.32 5.99 11.98
CA ALA A 239 8.33 7.30 12.64
C ALA A 239 7.33 8.33 12.05
N ARG A 240 6.74 8.07 10.88
CA ARG A 240 5.71 8.94 10.26
C ARG A 240 4.27 8.49 10.56
N VAL A 241 4.12 7.38 11.28
CA VAL A 241 2.85 6.66 11.44
C VAL A 241 2.43 6.66 12.90
N PRO A 242 1.28 7.27 13.25
CA PRO A 242 0.68 7.09 14.57
C PRO A 242 0.44 5.61 14.89
N VAL A 243 0.98 5.12 16.01
CA VAL A 243 0.94 3.71 16.43
C VAL A 243 -0.48 3.12 16.38
N ARG A 244 -1.50 3.92 16.73
CA ARG A 244 -2.93 3.54 16.65
C ARG A 244 -3.37 3.06 15.25
N TYR A 245 -2.83 3.63 14.17
CA TYR A 245 -3.16 3.25 12.80
C TYR A 245 -2.52 1.92 12.43
N PHE A 246 -1.27 1.70 12.85
CA PHE A 246 -0.55 0.44 12.64
C PHE A 246 -1.22 -0.73 13.40
N TYR A 247 -1.61 -0.49 14.66
CA TYR A 247 -2.35 -1.45 15.48
C TYR A 247 -3.76 -1.74 14.97
N TRP A 248 -4.46 -0.74 14.42
CA TRP A 248 -5.77 -0.98 13.81
C TRP A 248 -5.64 -1.81 12.54
N LEU A 249 -4.71 -1.46 11.64
CA LEU A 249 -4.45 -2.23 10.41
C LEU A 249 -4.07 -3.68 10.70
N SER A 250 -3.37 -3.95 11.80
CA SER A 250 -2.97 -5.33 12.13
C SER A 250 -4.13 -6.22 12.56
N ARG A 251 -5.14 -5.66 13.22
CA ARG A 251 -6.36 -6.37 13.65
C ARG A 251 -7.46 -6.39 12.59
N HIS A 252 -7.45 -5.44 11.66
CA HIS A 252 -8.51 -5.26 10.67
C HIS A 252 -8.04 -5.55 9.23
N ARG A 253 -7.12 -6.51 9.06
CA ARG A 253 -6.68 -6.98 7.72
C ARG A 253 -7.88 -7.36 6.83
N HIS A 254 -8.88 -8.03 7.43
CA HIS A 254 -10.12 -8.47 6.79
C HIS A 254 -10.95 -7.35 6.14
N VAL A 255 -10.83 -6.09 6.60
CA VAL A 255 -11.56 -4.95 6.01
C VAL A 255 -11.17 -4.73 4.54
N PHE A 256 -9.95 -5.13 4.16
CA PHE A 256 -9.40 -4.93 2.82
C PHE A 256 -9.50 -6.17 1.91
N LEU A 257 -9.87 -7.33 2.46
CA LEU A 257 -10.03 -8.56 1.69
C LEU A 257 -11.41 -8.57 1.04
N GLU A 258 -11.47 -8.63 -0.29
CA GLU A 258 -12.76 -8.62 -1.00
C GLU A 258 -13.48 -9.97 -0.97
N GLU A 259 -12.76 -11.05 -0.66
CA GLU A 259 -13.23 -12.43 -0.85
C GLU A 259 -14.36 -12.81 0.12
N ASP A 260 -14.44 -12.15 1.28
CA ASP A 260 -15.51 -12.35 2.28
C ASP A 260 -16.78 -11.50 2.04
N LYS A 261 -16.83 -10.68 0.97
CA LYS A 261 -17.99 -9.81 0.69
C LYS A 261 -19.22 -10.55 0.11
N SER A 262 -19.25 -11.88 0.09
CA SER A 262 -20.37 -12.66 -0.47
C SER A 262 -21.66 -12.53 0.36
N GLU A 263 -21.55 -12.31 1.68
CA GLU A 263 -22.67 -11.98 2.56
C GLU A 263 -22.89 -10.46 2.63
N VAL A 264 -23.31 -9.86 1.51
CA VAL A 264 -23.72 -8.44 1.48
C VAL A 264 -24.99 -8.25 2.30
N LEU A 265 -24.83 -7.82 3.56
CA LEU A 265 -25.93 -7.23 4.34
C LEU A 265 -26.50 -6.02 3.58
N ASP A 266 -27.83 -5.89 3.55
CA ASP A 266 -28.51 -4.73 2.95
C ASP A 266 -28.02 -3.44 3.63
N PHE A 267 -27.15 -2.70 2.93
CA PHE A 267 -26.56 -1.44 3.40
C PHE A 267 -27.63 -0.38 3.70
N ASP A 268 -28.74 -0.37 2.95
CA ASP A 268 -29.85 0.53 3.22
C ASP A 268 -30.59 0.09 4.49
N ALA A 269 -30.66 -1.21 4.80
CA ALA A 269 -31.15 -1.68 6.11
C ALA A 269 -30.21 -1.29 7.25
N TYR A 270 -28.88 -1.35 7.07
CA TYR A 270 -27.92 -0.89 8.08
C TYR A 270 -28.06 0.61 8.38
N LEU A 271 -28.13 1.47 7.35
CA LEU A 271 -28.31 2.91 7.55
C LEU A 271 -29.64 3.23 8.23
N ARG A 272 -30.73 2.54 7.84
CA ARG A 272 -32.05 2.67 8.49
C ARG A 272 -32.06 2.18 9.94
N ALA A 273 -31.30 1.14 10.27
CA ALA A 273 -31.24 0.58 11.62
C ALA A 273 -30.47 1.45 12.64
N ASN A 274 -29.65 2.39 12.16
CA ASN A 274 -28.78 3.24 12.99
C ASN A 274 -29.16 4.73 12.97
N ASP A 275 -30.34 5.09 12.41
CA ASP A 275 -30.83 6.46 12.24
C ASP A 275 -29.84 7.43 11.54
N LEU A 276 -28.87 6.89 10.79
CA LEU A 276 -27.86 7.67 10.06
C LEU A 276 -28.46 8.25 8.78
N THR A 277 -29.26 9.31 8.93
CA THR A 277 -29.86 10.02 7.80
C THR A 277 -28.77 10.69 6.93
N PRO A 278 -28.78 10.48 5.60
CA PRO A 278 -27.88 11.18 4.68
C PRO A 278 -28.18 12.69 4.68
N GLY A 279 -27.51 13.44 5.55
CA GLY A 279 -27.71 14.89 5.72
C GLY A 279 -27.34 15.46 7.08
N GLN A 280 -27.13 14.64 8.13
CA GLN A 280 -26.86 15.15 9.49
C GLN A 280 -25.38 15.34 9.86
N PHE A 281 -24.42 15.03 8.98
CA PHE A 281 -22.97 15.24 9.22
C PHE A 281 -22.52 16.72 9.15
N GLY A 282 -23.46 17.67 9.22
CA GLY A 282 -23.20 19.10 9.31
C GLY A 282 -23.13 19.59 10.76
N ALA A 283 -21.90 19.73 11.27
CA ALA A 283 -21.55 20.45 12.50
C ALA A 283 -22.08 19.88 13.84
N THR A 284 -21.29 19.01 14.47
CA THR A 284 -20.98 19.10 15.92
C THR A 284 -19.64 18.40 16.21
N LEU A 285 -18.56 19.18 16.28
CA LEU A 285 -17.35 18.87 17.06
C LEU A 285 -16.50 20.15 17.22
N MET A 286 -17.07 21.13 17.93
CA MET A 286 -16.27 22.23 18.48
C MET A 286 -15.58 21.75 19.77
N CYS A 287 -14.27 21.98 19.83
CA CYS A 287 -13.43 22.12 21.03
C CYS A 287 -13.77 21.29 22.29
N SER A 288 -12.89 20.35 22.62
CA SER A 288 -12.47 20.15 24.02
C SER A 288 -11.02 19.69 24.09
N MET A 289 -10.17 20.60 24.57
CA MET A 289 -8.79 20.46 25.07
C MET A 289 -7.73 19.97 24.07
#